data_AF-A0A967F907-F1
#
_entry.id   AF-A0A967F907-F1
#
_cell.length_a   1.000
_cell.length_b   1.000
_cell.length_c   1.000
_cell.angle_alpha   90.00
_cell.angle_beta   90.00
_cell.angle_gamma   90.00
#
_symmetry.space_group_name_H-M   'P 1'
#
loop_
_entity.id
_entity.type
_entity.pdbx_description
1 polymer ?
#
loop_
_entity_poly.entity_id
_entity_poly.type
_entity_poly.pdbx_seq_one_letter_code
_entity_poly.pdbx_strand_id
1 'polypeptide(L)'
;EVLKRRGVENPGQRLVMIRSWNTSTLLIGEREFTEAQIAALKSFCAGRWFDLGWYPGMKGDEANRFNILPQAWLHEGAVQLLGHEAESFFDRYKFDVRPATDDRPHFFHFLKWRTLGELFALREQGGMPLVEQGYLLLVATLAQAVLVSAALILLPLRFAAGSEDAAPEARGRILAYFLAVGTGFMLVEIAFIQKFILFLSHPLFAISVVLTSFLVFAGLGSAWSHRWSEREVLGRVVTGIVVLAAAYLVVLPGVFERLMHLDDTFKVLVSVGLIAPLALLMGMPFPLGLDRVARRAPGWIPWAWGVNGCASVVSAVLATLLAVHAGFSLVVMLALGVYGLAYVAALPLKQTG
;
A
#
# COMPACT_ATOMS: atom_id res chain seq x y z
N GLU A 1 -12.49 7.83 14.85
CA GLU A 1 -12.48 6.50 14.21
C GLU A 1 -12.49 5.32 15.17
N VAL A 2 -11.46 5.13 16.01
CA VAL A 2 -11.37 3.96 16.91
C VAL A 2 -12.60 3.78 17.80
N LEU A 3 -13.08 4.86 18.43
CA LEU A 3 -14.31 4.81 19.25
C LEU A 3 -15.55 4.38 18.44
N LYS A 4 -15.71 4.88 17.21
CA LYS A 4 -16.81 4.49 16.32
C LYS A 4 -16.73 2.99 15.97
N ARG A 5 -15.54 2.48 15.65
CA ARG A 5 -15.31 1.04 15.39
C ARG A 5 -15.57 0.14 16.60
N ARG A 6 -15.40 0.67 17.81
CA ARG A 6 -15.77 0.00 19.07
C ARG A 6 -17.26 0.11 19.42
N GLY A 7 -18.09 0.70 18.55
CA GLY A 7 -19.54 0.83 18.75
C GLY A 7 -19.96 2.01 19.63
N VAL A 8 -19.09 3.01 19.86
CA VAL A 8 -19.48 4.23 20.57
C VAL A 8 -20.25 5.15 19.63
N GLU A 9 -21.55 5.34 19.87
CA GLU A 9 -22.43 6.18 19.05
C GLU A 9 -21.99 7.65 19.02
N ASN A 10 -21.67 8.22 20.18
CA ASN A 10 -21.28 9.62 20.33
C ASN A 10 -19.82 9.75 20.82
N PRO A 11 -18.82 9.62 19.92
CA PRO A 11 -17.41 9.68 20.32
C PRO A 11 -17.03 11.01 20.96
N GLY A 12 -17.69 12.11 20.59
CA GLY A 12 -17.43 13.43 21.15
C GLY A 12 -17.65 13.53 22.66
N GLN A 13 -18.50 12.68 23.25
CA GLN A 13 -18.77 12.63 24.70
C GLN A 13 -17.59 12.06 25.51
N ARG A 14 -16.69 11.34 24.84
CA ARG A 14 -15.53 10.67 25.45
C ARG A 14 -14.20 11.33 25.08
N LEU A 15 -14.25 12.56 24.58
CA LEU A 15 -13.07 13.31 24.15
C LEU A 15 -13.01 14.64 24.87
N VAL A 16 -11.81 15.00 25.33
CA VAL A 16 -11.47 16.37 25.70
C VAL A 16 -10.13 16.74 25.08
N MET A 17 -10.02 17.96 24.58
CA MET A 17 -8.80 18.48 23.97
C MET A 17 -8.45 19.83 24.57
N ILE A 18 -7.19 20.01 24.92
CA ILE A 18 -6.62 21.26 25.39
C ILE A 18 -5.34 21.56 24.62
N ARG A 19 -4.90 22.81 24.60
CA ARG A 19 -3.61 23.16 24.01
C ARG A 19 -2.87 24.24 24.80
N SER A 20 -1.55 24.19 24.73
CA SER A 20 -0.65 25.28 25.06
C SER A 20 -0.25 26.03 23.78
N TRP A 21 0.76 26.90 23.87
CA TRP A 21 1.32 27.61 22.73
C TRP A 21 1.98 26.69 21.67
N ASN A 22 2.44 25.48 22.05
CA ASN A 22 3.15 24.57 21.15
C ASN A 22 2.65 23.11 21.15
N THR A 23 1.75 22.75 22.07
CA THR A 23 1.34 21.35 22.26
C THR A 23 -0.18 21.26 22.36
N SER A 24 -0.77 20.29 21.67
CA SER A 24 -2.16 19.90 21.88
C SER A 24 -2.19 18.55 22.59
N THR A 25 -3.08 18.41 23.58
CA THR A 25 -3.30 17.19 24.33
C THR A 25 -4.75 16.76 24.14
N LEU A 26 -4.94 15.57 23.54
CA LEU A 26 -6.22 14.91 23.40
C LEU A 26 -6.32 13.78 24.43
N LEU A 27 -7.33 13.82 25.28
CA LEU A 27 -7.66 12.73 26.21
C LEU A 27 -8.88 11.98 25.70
N ILE A 28 -8.79 10.66 25.75
CA ILE A 28 -9.85 9.74 25.31
C ILE A 28 -10.28 8.93 26.52
N GLY A 29 -11.51 9.14 26.98
CA GLY A 29 -12.09 8.40 28.10
C GLY A 29 -12.67 7.05 27.65
N GLU A 30 -12.59 6.04 28.53
CA GLU A 30 -13.41 4.83 28.35
C GLU A 30 -14.89 5.11 28.58
N ARG A 31 -15.20 6.13 29.39
CA ARG A 31 -16.56 6.61 29.70
C ARG A 31 -16.69 8.07 29.30
N GLU A 32 -17.92 8.57 29.32
CA GLU A 32 -18.21 9.98 29.08
C GLU A 32 -17.63 10.86 30.19
N PHE A 33 -17.18 12.06 29.83
CA PHE A 33 -16.66 13.01 30.80
C PHE A 33 -17.80 13.67 31.58
N THR A 34 -17.70 13.67 32.91
CA THR A 34 -18.70 14.29 33.77
C THR A 34 -18.56 15.81 33.83
N GLU A 35 -19.61 16.51 34.21
CA GLU A 35 -19.58 17.98 34.39
C GLU A 35 -18.50 18.42 35.39
N ALA A 36 -18.30 17.64 36.47
CA ALA A 36 -17.25 17.91 37.46
C ALA A 36 -15.84 17.79 36.85
N GLN A 37 -15.62 16.80 35.98
CA GLN A 37 -14.34 16.65 35.27
C GLN A 37 -14.12 17.79 34.26
N ILE A 38 -15.16 18.21 33.56
CA ILE A 38 -15.10 19.36 32.65
C ILE A 38 -14.80 20.65 33.42
N ALA A 39 -15.44 20.87 34.58
CA ALA A 39 -15.16 22.03 35.43
C ALA A 39 -13.70 22.04 35.93
N ALA A 40 -13.18 20.87 36.33
CA ALA A 40 -11.78 20.72 36.72
C ALA A 40 -10.82 21.01 35.54
N LEU A 41 -11.15 20.55 34.33
CA LEU A 41 -10.40 20.84 33.10
C LEU A 41 -10.35 22.35 32.82
N LYS A 42 -11.49 23.04 32.94
CA LYS A 42 -11.57 24.51 32.74
C LYS A 42 -10.71 25.25 33.75
N SER A 43 -10.79 24.88 35.03
CA SER A 43 -9.96 25.48 36.10
C SER A 43 -8.46 25.24 35.86
N PHE A 44 -8.09 24.02 35.48
CA PHE A 44 -6.72 23.67 35.11
C PHE A 44 -6.18 24.53 33.97
N CYS A 45 -6.99 24.73 32.92
CA CYS A 45 -6.63 25.53 31.76
C CYS A 45 -6.49 27.01 32.10
N ALA A 46 -7.46 27.57 32.84
CA ALA A 46 -7.44 28.96 33.26
C ALA A 46 -6.24 29.28 34.15
N GLY A 47 -5.88 28.40 35.09
CA GLY A 47 -4.72 28.57 35.96
C GLY A 47 -3.36 28.46 35.25
N ARG A 48 -3.33 27.97 34.00
CA ARG A 48 -2.10 27.72 33.22
C ARG A 48 -2.06 28.44 31.87
N TRP A 49 -3.06 29.27 31.57
CA TRP A 49 -3.17 29.96 30.29
C TRP A 49 -3.22 29.00 29.09
N PHE A 50 -3.84 27.84 29.28
CA PHE A 50 -4.08 26.86 28.21
C PHE A 50 -5.45 27.08 27.60
N ASP A 51 -5.56 26.88 26.29
CA ASP A 51 -6.84 26.98 25.59
C ASP A 51 -7.57 25.66 25.59
N LEU A 52 -8.90 25.75 25.69
CA LEU A 52 -9.79 24.64 25.42
C LEU A 52 -9.87 24.43 23.90
N GLY A 53 -9.71 23.18 23.47
CA GLY A 53 -9.84 22.76 22.09
C GLY A 53 -11.14 22.00 21.82
N TRP A 54 -11.57 21.15 22.74
CA TRP A 54 -12.85 20.44 22.68
C TRP A 54 -13.23 19.90 24.05
N TYR A 55 -14.52 19.95 24.39
CA TYR A 55 -15.13 19.10 25.40
C TYR A 55 -16.63 18.96 25.07
N PRO A 56 -17.35 17.96 25.63
CA PRO A 56 -18.75 17.78 25.31
C PRO A 56 -19.60 18.99 25.72
N GLY A 57 -20.28 19.61 24.76
CA GLY A 57 -21.10 20.81 25.00
C GLY A 57 -20.32 22.14 25.04
N MET A 58 -19.07 22.16 24.56
CA MET A 58 -18.25 23.37 24.47
C MET A 58 -18.89 24.46 23.61
N LYS A 59 -18.87 25.71 24.09
CA LYS A 59 -19.26 26.87 23.30
C LYS A 59 -18.05 27.43 22.55
N GLY A 60 -18.28 27.95 21.35
CA GLY A 60 -17.19 28.45 20.48
C GLY A 60 -16.44 29.66 21.04
N ASP A 61 -17.08 30.48 21.88
CA ASP A 61 -16.47 31.64 22.55
C ASP A 61 -15.50 31.27 23.69
N GLU A 62 -15.50 30.00 24.11
CA GLU A 62 -14.54 29.48 25.08
C GLU A 62 -13.21 29.05 24.44
N ALA A 63 -13.17 28.90 23.11
CA ALA A 63 -11.95 28.55 22.39
C ALA A 63 -11.06 29.78 22.16
N ASN A 64 -9.76 29.54 21.94
CA ASN A 64 -8.83 30.55 21.40
C ASN A 64 -8.75 31.86 22.23
N ARG A 65 -8.69 31.75 23.56
CA ARG A 65 -8.68 32.87 24.52
C ARG A 65 -7.28 33.33 24.94
N PHE A 66 -6.33 32.40 25.08
CA PHE A 66 -5.01 32.70 25.63
C PHE A 66 -3.93 32.69 24.55
N ASN A 67 -3.83 31.61 23.76
CA ASN A 67 -2.86 31.45 22.67
C ASN A 67 -3.56 31.76 21.33
N ILE A 68 -3.88 33.04 21.12
CA ILE A 68 -4.76 33.52 20.06
C ILE A 68 -4.16 33.23 18.67
N LEU A 69 -4.87 32.40 17.90
CA LEU A 69 -4.67 32.17 16.47
C LEU A 69 -5.68 33.00 15.67
N PRO A 70 -5.49 33.19 14.35
CA PRO A 70 -6.45 33.91 13.51
C PRO A 70 -7.87 33.35 13.57
N GLN A 71 -8.02 32.04 13.80
CA GLN A 71 -9.29 31.33 13.93
C GLN A 71 -9.15 30.23 14.99
N ALA A 72 -10.27 29.72 15.50
CA ALA A 72 -10.29 28.65 16.48
C ALA A 72 -10.13 27.27 15.81
N TRP A 73 -9.10 27.14 14.96
CA TRP A 73 -8.87 26.00 14.05
C TRP A 73 -9.07 24.63 14.69
N LEU A 74 -8.57 24.46 15.91
CA LEU A 74 -8.66 23.21 16.66
C LEU A 74 -10.08 22.88 17.10
N HIS A 75 -10.83 23.88 17.57
CA HIS A 75 -12.22 23.71 17.99
C HIS A 75 -13.14 23.51 16.78
N GLU A 76 -12.99 24.35 15.75
CA GLU A 76 -13.74 24.22 14.50
C GLU A 76 -13.48 22.88 13.81
N GLY A 77 -12.23 22.42 13.78
CA GLY A 77 -11.86 21.10 13.29
C GLY A 77 -12.50 19.98 14.11
N ALA A 78 -12.49 20.08 15.44
CA ALA A 78 -13.14 19.09 16.31
C ALA A 78 -14.66 19.01 16.07
N VAL A 79 -15.34 20.16 15.97
CA VAL A 79 -16.78 20.24 15.66
C VAL A 79 -17.08 19.55 14.32
N GLN A 80 -16.32 19.87 13.26
CA GLN A 80 -16.56 19.32 11.93
C GLN A 80 -16.25 17.81 11.85
N LEU A 81 -15.17 17.36 12.48
CA LEU A 81 -14.77 15.94 12.51
C LEU A 81 -15.71 15.06 13.34
N LEU A 82 -16.33 15.62 14.39
CA LEU A 82 -17.26 14.90 15.25
C LEU A 82 -18.72 14.98 14.76
N GLY A 83 -19.04 15.97 13.93
CA GLY A 83 -20.35 16.15 13.31
C GLY A 83 -20.59 15.30 12.07
N HIS A 84 -21.72 15.56 11.40
CA HIS A 84 -22.12 14.87 10.16
C HIS A 84 -21.29 15.28 8.93
N GLU A 85 -20.57 16.40 9.00
CA GLU A 85 -19.76 16.93 7.88
C GLU A 85 -18.32 16.40 7.84
N ALA A 86 -17.97 15.39 8.64
CA ALA A 86 -16.60 14.89 8.73
C ALA A 86 -15.99 14.52 7.36
N GLU A 87 -16.75 13.82 6.50
CA GLU A 87 -16.30 13.49 5.14
C GLU A 87 -16.07 14.74 4.28
N SER A 88 -16.98 15.72 4.37
CA SER A 88 -16.81 16.99 3.64
C SER A 88 -15.60 17.78 4.16
N PHE A 89 -15.30 17.72 5.45
CA PHE A 89 -14.08 18.32 6.00
C PHE A 89 -12.85 17.64 5.45
N PHE A 90 -12.79 16.30 5.47
CA PHE A 90 -11.67 15.55 4.90
C PHE A 90 -11.41 15.90 3.45
N ASP A 91 -12.44 16.10 2.63
CA ASP A 91 -12.26 16.40 1.22
C ASP A 91 -11.83 17.85 0.97
N ARG A 92 -12.43 18.83 1.68
CA ARG A 92 -12.15 20.27 1.51
C ARG A 92 -10.84 20.73 2.15
N TYR A 93 -10.38 20.07 3.20
CA TYR A 93 -9.16 20.48 3.90
C TYR A 93 -7.93 20.43 2.98
N LYS A 94 -6.96 21.33 3.15
CA LYS A 94 -5.79 21.42 2.24
C LYS A 94 -4.87 20.20 2.30
N PHE A 95 -4.87 19.51 3.44
CA PHE A 95 -4.06 18.31 3.69
C PHE A 95 -4.93 17.06 3.81
N ASP A 96 -4.37 15.88 3.52
CA ASP A 96 -4.99 14.60 3.84
C ASP A 96 -4.82 14.34 5.35
N VAL A 97 -5.92 14.51 6.09
CA VAL A 97 -5.98 14.28 7.54
C VAL A 97 -6.80 13.03 7.87
N ARG A 98 -7.00 12.15 6.89
CA ARG A 98 -7.69 10.87 7.12
C ARG A 98 -6.88 10.01 8.08
N PRO A 99 -7.53 9.28 9.00
CA PRO A 99 -6.82 8.45 9.96
C PRO A 99 -6.08 7.30 9.28
N ALA A 100 -4.83 7.08 9.68
CA ALA A 100 -4.07 5.91 9.27
C ALA A 100 -4.72 4.61 9.78
N THR A 101 -4.54 3.52 9.05
CA THR A 101 -5.07 2.19 9.38
C THR A 101 -4.00 1.14 9.18
N ASP A 102 -4.19 -0.08 9.68
CA ASP A 102 -3.24 -1.18 9.44
C ASP A 102 -3.09 -1.54 7.95
N ASP A 103 -4.10 -1.25 7.12
CA ASP A 103 -4.03 -1.43 5.67
C ASP A 103 -3.35 -0.25 4.94
N ARG A 104 -3.37 0.95 5.54
CA ARG A 104 -2.74 2.18 5.03
C ARG A 104 -2.03 2.93 6.18
N PRO A 105 -0.88 2.43 6.69
CA PRO A 105 -0.23 2.93 7.90
C PRO A 105 0.70 4.14 7.64
N HIS A 106 0.24 5.10 6.82
CA HIS A 106 1.05 6.25 6.39
C HIS A 106 0.70 7.50 7.19
N PHE A 107 1.22 7.58 8.43
CA PHE A 107 0.94 8.67 9.37
C PHE A 107 1.36 10.07 8.91
N PHE A 108 2.37 10.15 8.04
CA PHE A 108 2.96 11.41 7.59
C PHE A 108 2.64 11.75 6.13
N HIS A 109 1.59 11.13 5.58
CA HIS A 109 1.09 11.44 4.24
C HIS A 109 -0.10 12.40 4.33
N PHE A 110 0.21 13.68 4.19
CA PHE A 110 -0.67 14.84 4.22
C PHE A 110 -0.86 15.48 2.84
N LEU A 111 -0.04 15.15 1.85
CA LEU A 111 -0.08 15.77 0.53
C LEU A 111 -1.33 15.38 -0.27
N LYS A 112 -2.04 16.39 -0.79
CA LYS A 112 -3.08 16.20 -1.81
C LYS A 112 -2.56 16.64 -3.17
N TRP A 113 -2.82 15.85 -4.20
CA TRP A 113 -2.43 16.20 -5.57
C TRP A 113 -2.97 17.56 -6.03
N ARG A 114 -4.16 17.95 -5.55
CA ARG A 114 -4.80 19.23 -5.88
C ARG A 114 -4.07 20.43 -5.26
N THR A 115 -3.36 20.27 -4.15
CA THR A 115 -2.67 21.36 -3.45
C THR A 115 -1.21 21.53 -3.87
N LEU A 116 -0.67 20.63 -4.70
CA LEU A 116 0.70 20.74 -5.22
C LEU A 116 0.93 22.05 -5.98
N GLY A 117 0.00 22.46 -6.84
CA GLY A 117 0.14 23.72 -7.59
C GLY A 117 0.25 24.95 -6.68
N GLU A 118 -0.56 24.98 -5.61
CA GLU A 118 -0.52 26.04 -4.60
C GLU A 118 0.79 26.01 -3.79
N LEU A 119 1.23 24.81 -3.36
CA LEU A 119 2.49 24.62 -2.63
C LEU A 119 3.70 25.07 -3.45
N PHE A 120 3.72 24.75 -4.76
CA PHE A 120 4.77 25.20 -5.67
C PHE A 120 4.74 26.71 -5.89
N ALA A 121 3.56 27.33 -5.96
CA ALA A 121 3.44 28.79 -6.05
C ALA A 121 3.95 29.50 -4.79
N LEU A 122 3.78 28.87 -3.62
CA LEU A 122 4.23 29.36 -2.32
C LEU A 122 5.64 28.88 -1.94
N ARG A 123 6.42 28.34 -2.89
CA ARG A 123 7.74 27.74 -2.61
C ARG A 123 8.71 28.70 -1.91
N GLU A 124 8.65 30.00 -2.24
CA GLU A 124 9.54 31.04 -1.71
C GLU A 124 9.06 31.58 -0.35
N GLN A 125 7.83 31.24 0.06
CA GLN A 125 7.21 31.65 1.32
C GLN A 125 7.18 30.54 2.38
N GLY A 126 8.01 29.49 2.21
CA GLY A 126 8.05 28.36 3.13
C GLY A 126 7.07 27.22 2.79
N GLY A 127 6.54 27.18 1.57
CA GLY A 127 5.73 26.05 1.07
C GLY A 127 6.55 24.77 0.85
N MET A 128 7.85 24.87 0.56
CA MET A 128 8.69 23.71 0.20
C MET A 128 8.97 22.71 1.35
N PRO A 129 9.20 23.14 2.61
CA PRO A 129 9.28 22.19 3.73
C PRO A 129 7.97 21.43 4.00
N LEU A 130 6.83 21.96 3.57
CA LEU A 130 5.51 21.30 3.67
C LEU A 130 5.27 20.30 2.53
N VAL A 131 6.09 20.34 1.47
CA VAL A 131 6.06 19.36 0.40
C VAL A 131 6.76 18.10 0.89
N GLU A 132 6.04 16.99 0.96
CA GLU A 132 6.61 15.67 1.27
C GLU A 132 7.59 15.22 0.18
N GLN A 133 8.85 15.66 0.30
CA GLN A 133 9.89 15.42 -0.71
C GLN A 133 10.07 13.93 -1.03
N GLY A 134 9.94 13.05 -0.01
CA GLY A 134 10.01 11.61 -0.20
C GLY A 134 8.92 11.06 -1.12
N TYR A 135 7.70 11.59 -1.03
CA TYR A 135 6.60 11.20 -1.90
C TYR A 135 6.83 11.64 -3.35
N LEU A 136 7.27 12.88 -3.57
CA LEU A 136 7.60 13.36 -4.93
C LEU A 136 8.78 12.61 -5.55
N LEU A 137 9.77 12.22 -4.75
CA LEU A 137 10.88 11.39 -5.20
C LEU A 137 10.40 10.02 -5.69
N LEU A 138 9.44 9.39 -5.01
CA LEU A 138 8.83 8.14 -5.48
C LEU A 138 8.13 8.32 -6.83
N VAL A 139 7.38 9.42 -7.01
CA VAL A 139 6.70 9.73 -8.27
C VAL A 139 7.71 9.94 -9.41
N ALA A 140 8.75 10.72 -9.16
CA ALA A 140 9.82 10.96 -10.13
C ALA A 140 10.54 9.65 -10.49
N THR A 141 10.83 8.81 -9.50
CA THR A 141 11.43 7.49 -9.69
C THR A 141 10.54 6.58 -10.55
N LEU A 142 9.22 6.59 -10.32
CA LEU A 142 8.28 5.84 -11.16
C LEU A 142 8.31 6.34 -12.61
N ALA A 143 8.27 7.66 -12.83
CA ALA A 143 8.34 8.23 -14.17
C ALA A 143 9.65 7.83 -14.89
N GLN A 144 10.79 7.94 -14.20
CA GLN A 144 12.08 7.50 -14.73
C GLN A 144 12.10 6.00 -15.04
N ALA A 145 11.62 5.16 -14.12
CA ALA A 145 11.56 3.70 -14.31
C ALA A 145 10.69 3.32 -15.50
N VAL A 146 9.53 3.97 -15.69
CA VAL A 146 8.64 3.74 -16.84
C VAL A 146 9.31 4.15 -18.15
N LEU A 147 9.93 5.33 -18.20
CA LEU A 147 10.61 5.82 -19.40
C LEU A 147 11.77 4.92 -19.82
N VAL A 148 12.63 4.56 -18.86
CA VAL A 148 13.78 3.67 -19.12
C VAL A 148 13.30 2.27 -19.50
N SER A 149 12.30 1.72 -18.80
CA SER A 149 11.71 0.41 -19.12
C SER A 149 11.09 0.38 -20.50
N ALA A 150 10.34 1.43 -20.88
CA ALA A 150 9.77 1.55 -22.22
C ALA A 150 10.88 1.58 -23.29
N ALA A 151 11.96 2.32 -23.04
CA ALA A 151 13.11 2.32 -23.94
C ALA A 151 13.76 0.93 -24.04
N LEU A 152 14.03 0.25 -22.92
CA LEU A 152 14.67 -1.07 -22.90
C LEU A 152 13.80 -2.18 -23.51
N ILE A 153 12.47 -2.08 -23.42
CA ILE A 153 11.54 -3.04 -24.03
C ILE A 153 11.38 -2.78 -25.53
N LEU A 154 11.27 -1.51 -25.95
CA LEU A 154 10.93 -1.15 -27.33
C LEU A 154 12.16 -1.03 -28.24
N LEU A 155 13.33 -0.66 -27.72
CA LEU A 155 14.53 -0.45 -28.51
C LEU A 155 15.02 -1.73 -29.21
N PRO A 156 15.09 -2.91 -28.53
CA PRO A 156 15.50 -4.16 -29.19
C PRO A 156 14.56 -4.55 -30.34
N LEU A 157 13.27 -4.23 -30.25
CA LEU A 157 12.27 -4.53 -31.30
C LEU A 157 12.54 -3.79 -32.61
N ARG A 158 13.21 -2.63 -32.55
CA ARG A 158 13.59 -1.85 -33.74
C ARG A 158 14.78 -2.45 -34.47
N PHE A 159 15.64 -3.16 -33.77
CA PHE A 159 16.86 -3.77 -34.32
C PHE A 159 16.70 -5.27 -34.60
N ALA A 160 15.74 -5.94 -33.96
CA ALA A 160 15.45 -7.36 -34.13
C ALA A 160 14.59 -7.70 -35.36
N ALA A 161 14.42 -6.76 -36.31
CA ALA A 161 13.56 -6.90 -37.49
C ALA A 161 14.05 -7.90 -38.56
N GLY A 162 14.87 -8.90 -38.19
CA GLY A 162 15.52 -9.82 -39.13
C GLY A 162 15.59 -11.30 -38.70
N SER A 163 15.05 -11.69 -37.55
CA SER A 163 15.08 -13.08 -37.08
C SER A 163 13.66 -13.67 -36.98
N GLU A 164 13.36 -14.60 -37.90
CA GLU A 164 12.20 -15.52 -37.97
C GLU A 164 10.97 -15.07 -37.15
N ASP A 165 10.14 -14.26 -37.80
CA ASP A 165 9.08 -13.48 -37.18
C ASP A 165 8.01 -14.33 -36.47
N ALA A 166 8.05 -14.37 -35.14
CA ALA A 166 6.84 -14.61 -34.36
C ALA A 166 5.78 -13.56 -34.78
N ALA A 167 4.57 -14.00 -35.12
CA ALA A 167 3.48 -13.12 -35.51
C ALA A 167 3.28 -11.97 -34.49
N PRO A 168 2.89 -10.75 -34.89
CA PRO A 168 2.71 -9.61 -33.99
C PRO A 168 1.86 -9.93 -32.75
N GLU A 169 0.84 -10.77 -32.93
CA GLU A 169 -0.04 -11.24 -31.86
C GLU A 169 0.68 -12.13 -30.83
N ALA A 170 1.61 -12.98 -31.28
CA ALA A 170 2.43 -13.80 -30.39
C ALA A 170 3.38 -12.92 -29.55
N ARG A 171 3.95 -11.86 -30.15
CA ARG A 171 4.79 -10.88 -29.43
C ARG A 171 4.01 -10.13 -28.37
N GLY A 172 2.81 -9.66 -28.71
CA GLY A 172 1.91 -8.98 -27.76
C GLY A 172 1.55 -9.86 -26.57
N ARG A 173 1.31 -11.15 -26.79
CA ARG A 173 1.04 -12.13 -25.72
C ARG A 173 2.24 -12.41 -24.84
N ILE A 174 3.44 -12.54 -25.43
CA ILE A 174 4.69 -12.67 -24.66
C ILE A 174 4.88 -11.43 -23.79
N LEU A 175 4.76 -10.22 -24.36
CA LEU A 175 4.84 -8.96 -23.62
C LEU A 175 3.85 -8.92 -22.46
N ALA A 176 2.56 -9.15 -22.74
CA ALA A 176 1.52 -9.12 -21.72
C ALA A 176 1.75 -10.15 -20.61
N TYR A 177 2.17 -11.36 -20.97
CA TYR A 177 2.45 -12.43 -20.01
C TYR A 177 3.60 -12.07 -19.06
N PHE A 178 4.77 -11.74 -19.59
CA PHE A 178 5.96 -11.49 -18.76
C PHE A 178 5.86 -10.16 -17.99
N LEU A 179 5.17 -9.17 -18.55
CA LEU A 179 4.86 -7.93 -17.82
C LEU A 179 3.91 -8.23 -16.65
N ALA A 180 2.86 -9.02 -16.89
CA ALA A 180 1.92 -9.39 -15.84
C ALA A 180 2.57 -10.26 -14.75
N VAL A 181 3.40 -11.24 -15.09
CA VAL A 181 4.09 -12.08 -14.10
C VAL A 181 5.02 -11.23 -13.23
N GLY A 182 5.87 -10.37 -13.84
CA GLY A 182 6.78 -9.51 -13.09
C GLY A 182 6.05 -8.49 -12.21
N THR A 183 5.00 -7.87 -12.74
CA THR A 183 4.17 -6.92 -11.98
C THR A 183 3.43 -7.61 -10.84
N GLY A 184 2.73 -8.71 -11.09
CA GLY A 184 1.99 -9.45 -10.08
C GLY A 184 2.89 -9.92 -8.94
N PHE A 185 4.09 -10.42 -9.27
CA PHE A 185 5.07 -10.84 -8.27
C PHE A 185 5.47 -9.70 -7.34
N MET A 186 5.93 -8.58 -7.91
CA MET A 186 6.40 -7.44 -7.10
C MET A 186 5.28 -6.77 -6.31
N LEU A 187 4.07 -6.66 -6.85
CA LEU A 187 2.94 -6.08 -6.11
C LEU A 187 2.62 -6.89 -4.85
N VAL A 188 2.57 -8.23 -4.96
CA VAL A 188 2.33 -9.12 -3.81
C VAL A 188 3.52 -9.07 -2.85
N GLU A 189 4.75 -9.22 -3.32
CA GLU A 189 5.94 -9.25 -2.48
C GLU A 189 6.06 -7.95 -1.65
N ILE A 190 5.94 -6.78 -2.28
CA ILE A 190 6.01 -5.49 -1.58
C ILE A 190 4.85 -5.33 -0.59
N ALA A 191 3.63 -5.72 -0.95
CA ALA A 191 2.49 -5.68 -0.02
C ALA A 191 2.72 -6.59 1.21
N PHE A 192 3.36 -7.74 1.01
CA PHE A 192 3.70 -8.65 2.10
C PHE A 192 4.80 -8.08 2.98
N ILE A 193 5.86 -7.51 2.39
CA ILE A 193 6.90 -6.81 3.17
C ILE A 193 6.22 -5.84 4.14
N GLN A 194 5.34 -4.97 3.61
CA GLN A 194 4.67 -3.96 4.41
C GLN A 194 3.72 -4.53 5.49
N LYS A 195 2.89 -5.53 5.15
CA LYS A 195 2.00 -6.19 6.13
C LYS A 195 2.78 -6.88 7.24
N PHE A 196 3.91 -7.52 6.93
CA PHE A 196 4.73 -8.21 7.90
C PHE A 196 5.58 -7.27 8.77
N ILE A 197 5.72 -5.97 8.44
CA ILE A 197 6.29 -4.97 9.36
C ILE A 197 5.46 -4.89 10.65
N LEU A 198 4.13 -4.93 10.54
CA LEU A 198 3.25 -4.92 11.72
C LEU A 198 3.50 -6.13 12.63
N PHE A 199 3.64 -7.32 12.03
CA PHE A 199 3.80 -8.57 12.77
C PHE A 199 5.20 -8.74 13.37
N LEU A 200 6.25 -8.43 12.60
CA LEU A 200 7.66 -8.54 13.02
C LEU A 200 8.13 -7.32 13.81
N SER A 201 7.30 -6.28 13.93
CA SER A 201 7.55 -5.06 14.71
C SER A 201 8.78 -4.24 14.29
N HIS A 202 9.51 -4.67 13.24
CA HIS A 202 10.73 -4.01 12.78
C HIS A 202 10.88 -4.07 11.24
N PRO A 203 11.00 -2.92 10.55
CA PRO A 203 11.09 -2.88 9.09
C PRO A 203 12.24 -3.69 8.49
N LEU A 204 13.43 -3.64 9.09
CA LEU A 204 14.59 -4.37 8.59
C LEU A 204 14.42 -5.90 8.65
N PHE A 205 13.76 -6.40 9.71
CA PHE A 205 13.48 -7.83 9.83
C PHE A 205 12.40 -8.26 8.85
N ALA A 206 11.34 -7.46 8.68
CA ALA A 206 10.30 -7.74 7.70
C ALA A 206 10.87 -7.83 6.28
N ILE A 207 11.66 -6.85 5.85
CA ILE A 207 12.30 -6.90 4.53
C ILE A 207 13.16 -8.16 4.39
N SER A 208 14.04 -8.42 5.36
CA SER A 208 14.99 -9.55 5.28
C SER A 208 14.28 -10.90 5.24
N VAL A 209 13.32 -11.13 6.14
CA VAL A 209 12.61 -12.40 6.26
C VAL A 209 11.70 -12.62 5.07
N VAL A 210 10.94 -11.61 4.67
CA VAL A 210 9.98 -11.72 3.56
C VAL A 210 10.72 -11.93 2.25
N LEU A 211 11.71 -11.08 1.94
CA LEU A 211 12.49 -11.21 0.70
C LEU A 211 13.21 -12.56 0.63
N THR A 212 13.87 -12.99 1.71
CA THR A 212 14.55 -14.29 1.75
C THR A 212 13.57 -15.44 1.55
N SER A 213 12.42 -15.39 2.21
CA SER A 213 11.38 -16.42 2.05
C SER A 213 10.84 -16.46 0.63
N PHE A 214 10.47 -15.30 0.06
CA PHE A 214 9.99 -15.22 -1.32
C PHE A 214 11.03 -15.76 -2.29
N LEU A 215 12.30 -15.35 -2.19
CA LEU A 215 13.35 -15.82 -3.10
C LEU A 215 13.62 -17.33 -2.98
N VAL A 216 13.72 -17.87 -1.76
CA VAL A 216 13.98 -19.30 -1.54
C VAL A 216 12.82 -20.14 -2.06
N PHE A 217 11.59 -19.81 -1.67
CA PHE A 217 10.42 -20.60 -2.03
C PHE A 217 10.00 -20.39 -3.49
N ALA A 218 10.12 -19.19 -4.04
CA ALA A 218 9.92 -18.98 -5.48
C ALA A 218 10.98 -19.73 -6.31
N GLY A 219 12.24 -19.77 -5.85
CA GLY A 219 13.29 -20.60 -6.47
C GLY A 219 12.95 -22.10 -6.46
N LEU A 220 12.48 -22.62 -5.33
CA LEU A 220 12.00 -24.01 -5.21
C LEU A 220 10.78 -24.28 -6.10
N GLY A 221 9.84 -23.34 -6.16
CA GLY A 221 8.67 -23.41 -7.04
C GLY A 221 9.09 -23.46 -8.52
N SER A 222 10.04 -22.62 -8.89
CA SER A 222 10.61 -22.60 -10.24
C SER A 222 11.25 -23.95 -10.59
N ALA A 223 12.04 -24.53 -9.69
CA ALA A 223 12.67 -25.84 -9.90
C ALA A 223 11.64 -26.99 -10.01
N TRP A 224 10.56 -26.94 -9.22
CA TRP A 224 9.50 -27.95 -9.27
C TRP A 224 8.68 -27.87 -10.56
N SER A 225 8.54 -26.68 -11.16
CA SER A 225 7.74 -26.46 -12.36
C SER A 225 8.15 -27.37 -13.55
N HIS A 226 9.42 -27.75 -13.66
CA HIS A 226 9.93 -28.61 -14.74
C HIS A 226 9.35 -30.02 -14.76
N ARG A 227 8.78 -30.50 -13.65
CA ARG A 227 8.25 -31.87 -13.56
C ARG A 227 6.85 -32.01 -14.19
N TRP A 228 6.22 -30.91 -14.58
CA TRP A 228 4.77 -30.80 -14.76
C TRP A 228 4.42 -30.30 -16.18
N SER A 229 3.28 -30.77 -16.73
CA SER A 229 2.81 -30.40 -18.07
C SER A 229 2.24 -28.97 -18.11
N GLU A 230 2.67 -28.18 -19.10
CA GLU A 230 2.64 -26.72 -19.11
C GLU A 230 1.23 -26.07 -19.09
N ARG A 231 0.20 -26.71 -19.65
CA ARG A 231 -1.13 -26.08 -19.86
C ARG A 231 -2.09 -26.22 -18.69
N GLU A 232 -2.24 -27.42 -18.15
CA GLU A 232 -3.17 -27.66 -17.04
C GLU A 232 -2.66 -27.05 -15.74
N VAL A 233 -1.34 -26.91 -15.64
CA VAL A 233 -0.66 -26.55 -14.40
C VAL A 233 -0.66 -25.06 -14.20
N LEU A 234 -0.46 -24.25 -15.26
CA LEU A 234 -0.51 -22.80 -15.14
C LEU A 234 -1.87 -22.31 -14.63
N GLY A 235 -2.97 -22.90 -15.11
CA GLY A 235 -4.31 -22.56 -14.62
C GLY A 235 -4.49 -22.89 -13.14
N ARG A 236 -4.09 -24.09 -12.72
CA ARG A 236 -4.14 -24.51 -11.30
C ARG A 236 -3.24 -23.64 -10.41
N VAL A 237 -2.05 -23.30 -10.88
CA VAL A 237 -1.10 -22.43 -10.18
C VAL A 237 -1.66 -21.03 -10.01
N VAL A 238 -2.13 -20.39 -11.10
CA VAL A 238 -2.71 -19.05 -11.02
C VAL A 238 -3.95 -19.04 -10.13
N THR A 239 -4.79 -20.08 -10.23
CA THR A 239 -5.95 -20.24 -9.33
C THR A 239 -5.50 -20.38 -7.88
N GLY A 240 -4.46 -21.18 -7.60
CA GLY A 240 -3.87 -21.33 -6.28
C GLY A 240 -3.31 -20.01 -5.73
N ILE A 241 -2.61 -19.23 -6.55
CA ILE A 241 -2.11 -17.88 -6.19
C ILE A 241 -3.29 -16.99 -5.81
N VAL A 242 -4.33 -16.93 -6.66
CA VAL A 242 -5.50 -16.07 -6.43
C VAL A 242 -6.24 -16.46 -5.17
N VAL A 243 -6.54 -17.75 -4.98
CA VAL A 243 -7.26 -18.26 -3.81
C VAL A 243 -6.46 -18.03 -2.54
N LEU A 244 -5.16 -18.33 -2.55
CA LEU A 244 -4.33 -18.23 -1.36
C LEU A 244 -4.07 -16.77 -0.95
N ALA A 245 -3.74 -15.89 -1.91
CA ALA A 245 -3.55 -14.48 -1.61
C ALA A 245 -4.86 -13.80 -1.19
N ALA A 246 -6.01 -14.16 -1.78
CA ALA A 246 -7.31 -13.69 -1.31
C ALA A 246 -7.63 -14.19 0.12
N ALA A 247 -7.35 -15.46 0.41
CA ALA A 247 -7.49 -16.01 1.76
C ALA A 247 -6.61 -15.25 2.77
N TYR A 248 -5.37 -14.91 2.40
CA TYR A 248 -4.45 -14.16 3.25
C TYR A 248 -4.92 -12.73 3.55
N LEU A 249 -5.70 -12.09 2.67
CA LEU A 249 -6.33 -10.80 2.99
C LEU A 249 -7.26 -10.87 4.20
N VAL A 250 -7.94 -12.01 4.39
CA VAL A 250 -8.89 -12.23 5.48
C VAL A 250 -8.23 -12.86 6.70
N VAL A 251 -7.32 -13.82 6.49
CA VAL A 251 -6.73 -14.64 7.56
C VAL A 251 -5.58 -13.92 8.28
N LEU A 252 -4.73 -13.18 7.57
CA LEU A 252 -3.52 -12.59 8.16
C LEU A 252 -3.80 -11.66 9.35
N PRO A 253 -4.80 -10.74 9.31
CA PRO A 253 -5.07 -9.85 10.45
C PRO A 253 -5.37 -10.62 11.75
N GLY A 254 -6.20 -11.67 11.68
CA GLY A 254 -6.53 -12.48 12.85
C GLY A 254 -5.38 -13.37 13.33
N VAL A 255 -4.51 -13.82 12.42
CA VAL A 255 -3.26 -14.53 12.78
C VAL A 255 -2.30 -13.59 13.49
N PHE A 256 -2.11 -12.38 12.97
CA PHE A 256 -1.23 -11.38 13.56
C PHE A 256 -1.71 -10.99 14.96
N GLU A 257 -2.99 -10.66 15.12
CA GLU A 257 -3.56 -10.29 16.43
C GLU A 257 -3.30 -11.37 17.50
N ARG A 258 -3.47 -12.64 17.14
CA ARG A 258 -3.28 -13.77 18.08
C ARG A 258 -1.82 -14.08 18.37
N LEU A 259 -0.93 -13.93 17.39
CA LEU A 259 0.47 -14.38 17.49
C LEU A 259 1.48 -13.24 17.72
N MET A 260 1.04 -11.98 17.72
CA MET A 260 1.92 -10.81 17.85
C MET A 260 2.66 -10.74 19.20
N HIS A 261 2.16 -11.44 20.23
CA HIS A 261 2.79 -11.53 21.55
C HIS A 261 3.97 -12.51 21.60
N LEU A 262 4.18 -13.32 20.57
CA LEU A 262 5.31 -14.26 20.50
C LEU A 262 6.64 -13.53 20.40
N ASP A 263 7.72 -14.23 20.75
CA ASP A 263 9.08 -13.73 20.55
C ASP A 263 9.44 -13.59 19.06
N ASP A 264 10.55 -12.91 18.78
CA ASP A 264 10.97 -12.62 17.41
C ASP A 264 11.30 -13.89 16.61
N THR A 265 11.85 -14.93 17.27
CA THR A 265 12.21 -16.18 16.61
C THR A 265 10.97 -16.91 16.08
N PHE A 266 9.93 -17.05 16.90
CA PHE A 266 8.69 -17.67 16.50
C PHE A 266 7.95 -16.83 15.46
N LYS A 267 7.99 -15.49 15.57
CA LYS A 267 7.44 -14.60 14.52
C LYS A 267 8.11 -14.82 13.18
N VAL A 268 9.44 -14.98 13.16
CA VAL A 268 10.18 -15.30 11.92
C VAL A 268 9.72 -16.64 11.35
N LEU A 269 9.68 -17.71 12.16
CA LEU A 269 9.26 -19.03 11.69
C LEU A 269 7.83 -19.04 11.15
N VAL A 270 6.90 -18.37 11.85
CA VAL A 270 5.51 -18.20 11.39
C VAL A 270 5.48 -17.43 10.07
N SER A 271 6.25 -16.36 9.93
CA SER A 271 6.31 -15.57 8.70
C SER A 271 6.81 -16.39 7.51
N VAL A 272 7.89 -17.14 7.70
CA VAL A 272 8.43 -18.07 6.69
C VAL A 272 7.37 -19.10 6.30
N GLY A 273 6.69 -19.71 7.27
CA GLY A 273 5.64 -20.71 7.04
C GLY A 273 4.42 -20.17 6.30
N LEU A 274 4.01 -18.93 6.59
CA LEU A 274 2.91 -18.26 5.89
C LEU A 274 3.29 -17.84 4.47
N ILE A 275 4.53 -17.43 4.24
CA ILE A 275 4.99 -16.97 2.91
C ILE A 275 5.27 -18.14 1.97
N ALA A 276 5.83 -19.23 2.49
CA ALA A 276 6.27 -20.39 1.73
C ALA A 276 5.27 -20.90 0.67
N PRO A 277 4.00 -21.23 0.99
CA PRO A 277 3.07 -21.80 0.02
C PRO A 277 2.74 -20.83 -1.12
N LEU A 278 2.59 -19.54 -0.82
CA LEU A 278 2.29 -18.53 -1.83
C LEU A 278 3.50 -18.27 -2.73
N ALA A 279 4.68 -18.12 -2.14
CA ALA A 279 5.93 -17.92 -2.88
C ALA A 279 6.27 -19.12 -3.77
N LEU A 280 6.05 -20.35 -3.30
CA LEU A 280 6.21 -21.58 -4.10
C LEU A 280 5.35 -21.52 -5.38
N LEU A 281 4.06 -21.18 -5.25
CA LEU A 281 3.17 -21.06 -6.41
C LEU A 281 3.57 -19.91 -7.33
N MET A 282 3.91 -18.75 -6.76
CA MET A 282 4.33 -17.57 -7.53
C MET A 282 5.65 -17.74 -8.28
N GLY A 283 6.50 -18.68 -7.88
CA GLY A 283 7.74 -19.03 -8.58
C GLY A 283 7.56 -19.85 -9.87
N MET A 284 6.39 -20.46 -10.08
CA MET A 284 6.15 -21.36 -11.22
C MET A 284 5.79 -20.67 -12.56
N PRO A 285 5.01 -19.56 -12.62
CA PRO A 285 4.60 -18.97 -13.89
C PRO A 285 5.75 -18.53 -14.79
N PHE A 286 6.84 -18.02 -14.22
CA PHE A 286 7.97 -17.54 -15.00
C PHE A 286 8.67 -18.64 -15.84
N PRO A 287 9.18 -19.74 -15.25
CA PRO A 287 9.80 -20.83 -16.02
C PRO A 287 8.80 -21.52 -16.96
N LEU A 288 7.53 -21.70 -16.55
CA LEU A 288 6.50 -22.27 -17.43
C LEU A 288 6.25 -21.40 -18.68
N GLY A 289 6.32 -20.08 -18.54
CA GLY A 289 6.25 -19.16 -19.67
C GLY A 289 7.51 -19.20 -20.53
N LEU A 290 8.68 -19.32 -19.92
CA LEU A 290 9.96 -19.36 -20.61
C LEU A 290 10.12 -20.64 -21.44
N ASP A 291 9.74 -21.79 -20.90
CA ASP A 291 9.72 -23.07 -21.63
C ASP A 291 8.80 -22.99 -22.86
N ARG A 292 7.69 -22.22 -22.78
CA ARG A 292 6.80 -21.98 -23.92
C ARG A 292 7.47 -21.20 -25.02
N VAL A 293 8.16 -20.12 -24.65
CA VAL A 293 8.89 -19.27 -25.57
C VAL A 293 10.05 -20.06 -26.18
N ALA A 294 10.77 -20.84 -25.40
CA ALA A 294 11.88 -21.67 -25.89
C ALA A 294 11.44 -22.68 -26.96
N ARG A 295 10.25 -23.28 -26.81
CA ARG A 295 9.71 -24.24 -27.78
C ARG A 295 9.17 -23.60 -29.07
N ARG A 296 8.69 -22.35 -29.01
CA ARG A 296 7.97 -21.71 -30.13
C ARG A 296 8.75 -20.63 -30.84
N ALA A 297 9.60 -19.92 -30.11
CA ALA A 297 10.24 -18.69 -30.53
C ALA A 297 11.52 -18.45 -29.68
N PRO A 298 12.55 -19.34 -29.76
CA PRO A 298 13.72 -19.29 -28.88
C PRO A 298 14.49 -17.97 -28.96
N GLY A 299 14.48 -17.29 -30.12
CA GLY A 299 15.08 -15.96 -30.28
C GLY A 299 14.47 -14.87 -29.39
N TRP A 300 13.28 -15.10 -28.82
CA TRP A 300 12.56 -14.14 -27.96
C TRP A 300 12.79 -14.34 -26.47
N ILE A 301 13.57 -15.36 -26.06
CA ILE A 301 13.90 -15.62 -24.65
C ILE A 301 14.55 -14.39 -23.98
N PRO A 302 15.59 -13.75 -24.55
CA PRO A 302 16.23 -12.60 -23.89
C PRO A 302 15.27 -11.41 -23.74
N TRP A 303 14.40 -11.20 -24.72
CA TRP A 303 13.41 -10.13 -24.68
C TRP A 303 12.35 -10.38 -23.62
N ALA A 304 11.81 -11.61 -23.53
CA ALA A 304 10.87 -12.00 -22.48
C ALA A 304 11.45 -11.79 -21.06
N TRP A 305 12.72 -12.17 -20.87
CA TRP A 305 13.44 -11.96 -19.62
C TRP A 305 13.59 -10.47 -19.28
N GLY A 306 13.95 -9.65 -20.27
CA GLY A 306 14.06 -8.20 -20.15
C GLY A 306 12.74 -7.50 -19.82
N VAL A 307 11.63 -7.93 -20.46
CA VAL A 307 10.28 -7.43 -20.16
C VAL A 307 9.92 -7.69 -18.70
N ASN A 308 10.14 -8.90 -18.20
CA ASN A 308 9.86 -9.24 -16.81
C ASN A 308 10.70 -8.38 -15.84
N GLY A 309 12.00 -8.25 -16.11
CA GLY A 309 12.89 -7.41 -15.27
C GLY A 309 12.44 -5.95 -15.22
N CYS A 310 12.10 -5.36 -16.37
CA CYS A 310 11.57 -4.00 -16.46
C CYS A 310 10.24 -3.85 -15.68
N ALA A 311 9.34 -4.82 -15.85
CA ALA A 311 8.07 -4.85 -15.14
C ALA A 311 8.28 -4.90 -13.62
N SER A 312 9.22 -5.70 -13.13
CA SER A 312 9.55 -5.78 -11.70
C SER A 312 10.04 -4.44 -11.14
N VAL A 313 10.95 -3.75 -11.84
CA VAL A 313 11.48 -2.45 -11.39
C VAL A 313 10.37 -1.39 -11.31
N VAL A 314 9.55 -1.25 -12.36
CA VAL A 314 8.42 -0.32 -12.37
C VAL A 314 7.43 -0.65 -11.25
N SER A 315 7.14 -1.94 -11.08
CA SER A 315 6.11 -2.41 -10.16
C SER A 315 6.50 -2.28 -8.69
N ALA A 316 7.80 -2.33 -8.36
CA ALA A 316 8.27 -2.11 -6.99
C ALA A 316 7.93 -0.69 -6.49
N VAL A 317 8.16 0.31 -7.35
CA VAL A 317 7.83 1.71 -7.04
C VAL A 317 6.32 1.94 -7.09
N LEU A 318 5.65 1.37 -8.10
CA LEU A 318 4.19 1.44 -8.25
C LEU A 318 3.47 0.82 -7.04
N ALA A 319 3.90 -0.34 -6.54
CA ALA A 319 3.32 -1.00 -5.37
C ALA A 319 3.33 -0.07 -4.16
N THR A 320 4.46 0.59 -3.93
CA THR A 320 4.64 1.52 -2.81
C THR A 320 3.70 2.72 -2.95
N LEU A 321 3.61 3.32 -4.15
CA LEU A 321 2.69 4.44 -4.41
C LEU A 321 1.21 4.02 -4.27
N LEU A 322 0.84 2.86 -4.80
CA LEU A 322 -0.52 2.33 -4.66
C LEU A 322 -0.88 2.06 -3.20
N ALA A 323 0.04 1.49 -2.41
CA ALA A 323 -0.15 1.26 -0.99
C ALA A 323 -0.39 2.57 -0.22
N VAL A 324 0.37 3.62 -0.55
CA VAL A 324 0.23 4.95 0.08
C VAL A 324 -1.16 5.55 -0.11
N HIS A 325 -1.80 5.34 -1.27
CA HIS A 325 -3.11 5.92 -1.57
C HIS A 325 -4.28 5.03 -1.21
N ALA A 326 -4.16 3.74 -1.52
CA ALA A 326 -5.28 2.82 -1.55
C ALA A 326 -5.15 1.63 -0.59
N GLY A 327 -4.01 1.52 0.10
CA GLY A 327 -3.75 0.47 1.08
C GLY A 327 -3.28 -0.86 0.47
N PHE A 328 -2.70 -1.70 1.31
CA PHE A 328 -2.08 -2.97 0.91
C PHE A 328 -3.10 -3.96 0.33
N SER A 329 -4.34 -3.94 0.81
CA SER A 329 -5.37 -4.87 0.33
C SER A 329 -5.74 -4.59 -1.12
N LEU A 330 -5.83 -3.32 -1.55
CA LEU A 330 -6.04 -3.01 -2.97
C LEU A 330 -4.83 -3.42 -3.82
N VAL A 331 -3.61 -3.21 -3.33
CA VAL A 331 -2.39 -3.63 -4.05
C VAL A 331 -2.42 -5.14 -4.33
N VAL A 332 -2.76 -5.95 -3.34
CA VAL A 332 -2.90 -7.40 -3.52
C VAL A 332 -4.03 -7.72 -4.50
N MET A 333 -5.22 -7.09 -4.38
CA MET A 333 -6.34 -7.31 -5.32
C MET A 333 -5.97 -6.98 -6.77
N LEU A 334 -5.24 -5.89 -7.00
CA LEU A 334 -4.71 -5.53 -8.31
C LEU A 334 -3.73 -6.60 -8.81
N ALA A 335 -2.84 -7.10 -7.95
CA ALA A 335 -1.94 -8.18 -8.29
C ALA A 335 -2.67 -9.46 -8.70
N LEU A 336 -3.79 -9.79 -8.04
CA LEU A 336 -4.64 -10.92 -8.43
C LEU A 336 -5.21 -10.75 -9.84
N GLY A 337 -5.71 -9.54 -10.15
CA GLY A 337 -6.18 -9.21 -11.50
C GLY A 337 -5.07 -9.33 -12.55
N VAL A 338 -3.85 -8.89 -12.21
CA VAL A 338 -2.67 -9.01 -13.07
C VAL A 338 -2.27 -10.47 -13.29
N TYR A 339 -2.30 -11.33 -12.28
CA TYR A 339 -2.09 -12.78 -12.48
C TYR A 339 -3.18 -13.42 -13.34
N GLY A 340 -4.43 -12.95 -13.22
CA GLY A 340 -5.51 -13.33 -14.14
C GLY A 340 -5.20 -12.96 -15.59
N LEU A 341 -4.66 -11.75 -15.83
CA LEU A 341 -4.20 -11.33 -17.15
C LEU A 341 -3.07 -12.23 -17.69
N ALA A 342 -2.12 -12.63 -16.84
CA ALA A 342 -1.07 -13.57 -17.23
C ALA A 342 -1.67 -14.91 -17.70
N TYR A 343 -2.67 -15.43 -17.01
CA TYR A 343 -3.36 -16.66 -17.44
C TYR A 343 -4.03 -16.49 -18.80
N VAL A 344 -4.78 -15.40 -19.00
CA VAL A 344 -5.47 -15.12 -20.28
C VAL A 344 -4.47 -14.98 -21.42
N ALA A 345 -3.35 -14.26 -21.20
CA ALA A 345 -2.29 -14.09 -22.20
C ALA A 345 -1.62 -15.43 -22.59
N ALA A 346 -1.61 -16.41 -21.68
CA ALA A 346 -1.07 -17.75 -21.92
C ALA A 346 -2.03 -18.71 -22.65
N LEU A 347 -3.33 -18.39 -22.74
CA LEU A 347 -4.29 -19.23 -23.46
C LEU A 347 -3.99 -19.27 -24.96
N PRO A 348 -4.13 -20.42 -25.65
CA PRO A 348 -3.99 -20.47 -27.10
C PRO A 348 -5.04 -19.60 -27.79
N LEU A 349 -4.70 -19.05 -28.95
CA LEU A 349 -5.70 -18.49 -29.87
C LEU A 349 -6.69 -19.59 -30.22
N LYS A 350 -8.00 -19.33 -30.03
CA LYS A 350 -9.00 -20.09 -30.76
C LYS A 350 -8.74 -19.83 -32.23
N GLN A 351 -8.41 -20.87 -32.99
CA GLN A 351 -8.49 -20.79 -34.44
C GLN A 351 -9.98 -20.57 -34.75
N THR A 352 -10.36 -19.32 -35.00
CA THR A 352 -11.58 -19.02 -35.75
C THR A 352 -11.34 -19.57 -37.15
N GLY A 353 -11.94 -20.73 -37.41
CA GLY A 353 -11.86 -21.44 -38.69
C GLY A 353 -12.61 -20.74 -39.80
#